data_AF-X1HCN0-F1
#
_entry.id   AF-X1HCN0-F1
#
_cell.length_a   1.000
_cell.length_b   1.000
_cell.length_c   1.000
_cell.angle_alpha   90.00
_cell.angle_beta   90.00
_cell.angle_gamma   90.00
#
_symmetry.space_group_name_H-M   'P 1'
#
loop_
_entity.id
_entity.type
_entity.pdbx_description
1 polymer ?
#
loop_
_entity_poly.entity_id
_entity_poly.type
_entity_poly.pdbx_seq_one_letter_code
_entity_poly.pdbx_strand_id
1 'polypeptide(L)'
;VDFDTARSNPLSITAANWVSTSLFLGEFVPQCILFDAGSTTIDIIPIQFSNPIPIGKDDISRLVNHELIYTGGLRATIPSITHFVPYKEQMIRISFEKFALISDVHRILENISEDEYTTDTADNRTKSLEDCYSRLARIICLDIELISKQELNEMAKFIYEKQLEIISKEIQEFYKSLTIRIPEFELEPLFVITGLSSDFLIRKSLDKLGFANIESYERITNIPDNVSSSAFAVAGALYFQLKKK
;
A
#
# COMPACT_ATOMS: atom_id res chain seq x y z
N VAL A 1 0.54 -3.30 -26.52
CA VAL A 1 1.38 -4.09 -27.45
C VAL A 1 0.51 -5.15 -28.11
N ASP A 2 0.78 -5.55 -29.35
CA ASP A 2 0.09 -6.69 -29.96
C ASP A 2 0.66 -8.04 -29.45
N PHE A 3 -0.04 -9.13 -29.77
CA PHE A 3 0.30 -10.47 -29.31
C PHE A 3 1.69 -10.91 -29.77
N ASP A 4 2.06 -10.65 -31.03
CA ASP A 4 3.34 -11.10 -31.57
C ASP A 4 4.52 -10.35 -30.95
N THR A 5 4.37 -9.06 -30.67
CA THR A 5 5.35 -8.25 -29.94
C THR A 5 5.49 -8.72 -28.49
N ALA A 6 4.37 -8.97 -27.80
CA ALA A 6 4.40 -9.48 -26.43
C ALA A 6 5.07 -10.87 -26.35
N ARG A 7 4.80 -11.75 -27.32
CA ARG A 7 5.38 -13.09 -27.42
C ARG A 7 6.88 -13.05 -27.70
N SER A 8 7.33 -12.15 -28.58
CA SER A 8 8.74 -12.01 -28.95
C SER A 8 9.57 -11.22 -27.93
N ASN A 9 8.93 -10.37 -27.12
CA ASN A 9 9.56 -9.63 -26.04
C ASN A 9 8.70 -9.66 -24.76
N PRO A 10 8.75 -10.75 -23.97
CA PRO A 10 7.96 -10.88 -22.73
C PRO A 10 8.26 -9.79 -21.69
N LEU A 11 9.45 -9.19 -21.71
CA LEU A 11 9.81 -8.07 -20.84
C LEU A 11 8.99 -6.80 -21.12
N SER A 12 8.34 -6.71 -22.29
CA SER A 12 7.46 -5.58 -22.63
C SER A 12 6.12 -5.57 -21.88
N ILE A 13 5.80 -6.64 -21.15
CA ILE A 13 4.53 -6.79 -20.41
C ILE A 13 4.71 -7.02 -18.90
N THR A 14 5.93 -6.91 -18.37
CA THR A 14 6.25 -7.25 -16.97
C THR A 14 5.75 -6.24 -15.92
N ALA A 15 5.34 -5.03 -16.31
CA ALA A 15 4.86 -3.97 -15.41
C ALA A 15 3.35 -3.69 -15.52
N ALA A 16 2.53 -4.73 -15.78
CA ALA A 16 1.15 -4.52 -16.27
C ALA A 16 0.11 -4.09 -15.23
N ASN A 17 0.30 -4.36 -13.94
CA ASN A 17 -0.76 -4.20 -12.94
C ASN A 17 -1.15 -2.72 -12.74
N TRP A 18 -0.20 -1.84 -12.44
CA TRP A 18 -0.49 -0.41 -12.19
C TRP A 18 -0.68 0.40 -13.49
N VAL A 19 -0.08 -0.02 -14.60
CA VAL A 19 -0.17 0.70 -15.90
C VAL A 19 -1.61 0.77 -16.37
N SER A 20 -2.35 -0.34 -16.31
CA SER A 20 -3.75 -0.38 -16.74
C SER A 20 -4.65 0.50 -15.86
N THR A 21 -4.52 0.36 -14.53
CA THR A 21 -5.27 1.16 -13.54
C THR A 21 -5.05 2.65 -13.74
N SER A 22 -3.79 3.08 -13.93
CA SER A 22 -3.44 4.49 -14.15
C SER A 22 -3.89 5.04 -15.51
N LEU A 23 -3.74 4.27 -16.59
CA LEU A 23 -4.25 4.66 -17.91
C LEU A 23 -5.76 4.85 -17.90
N PHE A 24 -6.49 3.93 -17.25
CA PHE A 24 -7.94 4.05 -17.14
C PHE A 24 -8.36 5.27 -16.32
N LEU A 25 -7.70 5.53 -15.17
CA LEU A 25 -7.96 6.73 -14.37
C LEU A 25 -7.71 8.03 -15.14
N GLY A 26 -6.70 8.04 -16.01
CA GLY A 26 -6.38 9.18 -16.88
C GLY A 26 -7.53 9.60 -17.79
N GLU A 27 -8.47 8.70 -18.13
CA GLU A 27 -9.67 9.03 -18.91
C GLU A 27 -10.68 9.89 -18.12
N PHE A 28 -10.62 9.88 -16.80
CA PHE A 28 -11.52 10.63 -15.90
C PHE A 28 -10.84 11.86 -15.32
N VAL A 29 -9.55 11.75 -14.99
CA VAL A 29 -8.78 12.78 -14.31
C VAL A 29 -7.44 12.99 -15.05
N PRO A 30 -7.22 14.16 -15.68
CA PRO A 30 -6.02 14.38 -16.48
C PRO A 30 -4.76 14.61 -15.65
N GLN A 31 -4.88 15.02 -14.39
CA GLN A 31 -3.75 15.26 -13.48
C GLN A 31 -4.07 14.81 -12.05
N CYS A 32 -3.35 13.82 -11.55
CA CYS A 32 -3.46 13.34 -10.17
C CYS A 32 -2.26 12.44 -9.79
N ILE A 33 -2.14 12.10 -8.52
CA ILE A 33 -1.21 11.06 -8.04
C ILE A 33 -2.04 9.86 -7.58
N LEU A 34 -1.87 8.73 -8.25
CA LEU A 34 -2.52 7.47 -7.90
C LEU A 34 -1.67 6.71 -6.88
N PHE A 35 -2.32 6.24 -5.82
CA PHE A 35 -1.78 5.27 -4.88
C PHE A 35 -2.54 3.95 -5.01
N ASP A 36 -1.84 2.85 -5.32
CA ASP A 36 -2.39 1.49 -5.27
C ASP A 36 -1.74 0.73 -4.11
N ALA A 37 -2.50 0.55 -3.03
CA ALA A 37 -2.01 0.03 -1.76
C ALA A 37 -2.53 -1.40 -1.53
N GLY A 38 -1.70 -2.38 -1.91
CA GLY A 38 -2.03 -3.79 -1.81
C GLY A 38 -1.61 -4.45 -0.49
N SER A 39 -1.63 -5.77 -0.49
CA SER A 39 -1.23 -6.59 0.67
C SER A 39 0.27 -6.55 0.98
N THR A 40 1.10 -6.23 -0.02
CA THR A 40 2.57 -6.35 0.04
C THR A 40 3.29 -5.04 -0.21
N THR A 41 2.79 -4.25 -1.16
CA THR A 41 3.43 -3.05 -1.67
C THR A 41 2.42 -1.93 -1.84
N ILE A 42 2.93 -0.71 -1.90
CA ILE A 42 2.20 0.49 -2.30
C ILE A 42 2.88 1.05 -3.54
N ASP A 43 2.14 1.17 -4.64
CA ASP A 43 2.59 1.82 -5.87
C ASP A 43 2.17 3.30 -5.84
N ILE A 44 3.08 4.21 -6.22
CA ILE A 44 2.79 5.65 -6.38
C ILE A 44 3.01 6.03 -7.84
N ILE A 45 1.95 6.50 -8.52
CA ILE A 45 1.97 6.77 -9.96
C ILE A 45 1.47 8.19 -10.24
N PRO A 46 2.35 9.13 -10.63
CA PRO A 46 1.91 10.43 -11.11
C PRO A 46 1.27 10.30 -12.50
N ILE A 47 0.15 11.00 -12.70
CA ILE A 47 -0.58 11.07 -13.98
C ILE A 47 -0.65 12.53 -14.40
N GLN A 48 -0.23 12.83 -15.63
CA GLN A 48 -0.32 14.16 -16.22
C GLN A 48 -0.75 14.05 -17.68
N PHE A 49 -1.61 14.98 -18.13
CA PHE A 49 -2.24 14.95 -19.45
C PHE A 49 -2.85 13.58 -19.76
N SER A 50 -3.56 12.99 -18.77
CA SER A 50 -4.21 11.68 -18.84
C SER A 50 -3.26 10.48 -19.05
N ASN A 51 -1.95 10.64 -18.84
CA ASN A 51 -0.99 9.56 -19.00
C ASN A 51 -0.15 9.36 -17.73
N PRO A 52 0.17 8.11 -17.34
CA PRO A 52 1.12 7.86 -16.26
C PRO A 52 2.52 8.31 -16.68
N ILE A 53 3.22 9.00 -15.77
CA ILE A 53 4.55 9.57 -15.98
C ILE A 53 5.57 9.18 -14.88
N PRO A 54 5.65 7.89 -14.49
CA PRO A 54 6.69 7.44 -13.56
C PRO A 54 8.08 7.54 -14.21
N ILE A 55 9.11 7.70 -13.38
CA ILE A 55 10.52 7.64 -13.75
C ILE A 55 10.97 6.19 -13.83
N GLY A 56 10.58 5.38 -12.83
CA GLY A 56 10.99 4.00 -12.68
C GLY A 56 10.35 3.10 -13.73
N LYS A 57 11.18 2.29 -14.38
CA LYS A 57 10.78 1.32 -15.41
C LYS A 57 10.83 -0.13 -14.91
N ASP A 58 11.43 -0.33 -13.74
CA ASP A 58 11.58 -1.60 -13.03
C ASP A 58 11.50 -1.35 -11.52
N ASP A 59 11.39 -2.40 -10.72
CA ASP A 59 11.20 -2.25 -9.27
C ASP A 59 12.34 -1.48 -8.58
N ILE A 60 13.59 -1.66 -9.04
CA ILE A 60 14.75 -0.99 -8.45
C ILE A 60 14.68 0.51 -8.70
N SER A 61 14.46 0.91 -9.95
CA SER A 61 14.32 2.33 -10.30
C SER A 61 13.08 2.94 -9.65
N ARG A 62 11.98 2.20 -9.50
CA ARG A 62 10.81 2.68 -8.76
C ARG A 62 11.09 2.88 -7.28
N LEU A 63 11.80 1.96 -6.63
CA LEU A 63 12.25 2.11 -5.23
C LEU A 63 13.16 3.34 -5.06
N VAL A 64 14.11 3.54 -5.98
CA VAL A 64 15.03 4.70 -5.96
C VAL A 64 14.28 6.03 -6.11
N ASN A 65 13.18 6.05 -6.88
CA ASN A 65 12.38 7.26 -7.12
C ASN A 65 11.17 7.40 -6.19
N HIS A 66 11.06 6.55 -5.15
CA HIS A 66 9.92 6.55 -4.22
C HIS A 66 8.56 6.31 -4.91
N GLU A 67 8.55 5.60 -6.05
CA GLU A 67 7.35 5.22 -6.80
C GLU A 67 6.81 3.82 -6.43
N LEU A 68 7.54 3.12 -5.55
CA LEU A 68 7.21 1.83 -4.98
C LEU A 68 7.67 1.81 -3.53
N ILE A 69 6.75 1.56 -2.60
CA ILE A 69 7.07 1.35 -1.18
C ILE A 69 6.87 -0.13 -0.85
N TYR A 70 7.91 -0.76 -0.30
CA TYR A 70 7.89 -2.19 0.05
C TYR A 70 7.26 -2.46 1.43
N THR A 71 6.03 -1.98 1.59
CA THR A 71 5.13 -2.32 2.70
C THR A 71 3.69 -2.32 2.19
N GLY A 72 2.81 -3.06 2.84
CA GLY A 72 1.40 -3.15 2.48
C GLY A 72 0.57 -3.65 3.65
N GLY A 73 -0.72 -3.83 3.42
CA GLY A 73 -1.67 -4.10 4.51
C GLY A 73 -1.61 -5.48 5.15
N LEU A 74 -0.90 -6.48 4.61
CA LEU A 74 -0.99 -7.85 5.15
C LEU A 74 0.34 -8.57 5.34
N ARG A 75 1.27 -8.51 4.38
CA ARG A 75 2.38 -9.48 4.28
C ARG A 75 3.70 -9.04 4.92
N ALA A 76 3.83 -7.76 5.26
CA ALA A 76 5.07 -7.25 5.86
C ALA A 76 5.34 -7.95 7.19
N THR A 77 6.60 -8.26 7.47
CA THR A 77 7.01 -8.81 8.76
C THR A 77 7.16 -7.67 9.76
N ILE A 78 6.91 -7.90 11.05
CA ILE A 78 7.09 -6.84 12.05
C ILE A 78 8.54 -6.30 12.06
N PRO A 79 9.60 -7.13 11.95
CA PRO A 79 10.98 -6.66 11.88
C PRO A 79 11.32 -5.82 10.64
N SER A 80 10.52 -5.86 9.56
CA SER A 80 10.71 -4.95 8.42
C SER A 80 10.11 -3.56 8.66
N ILE A 81 9.32 -3.39 9.73
CA ILE A 81 8.69 -2.11 10.11
C ILE A 81 9.43 -1.46 11.28
N THR A 82 9.76 -2.22 12.31
CA THR A 82 10.47 -1.71 13.49
C THR A 82 11.31 -2.80 14.14
N HIS A 83 12.36 -2.42 14.87
CA HIS A 83 13.17 -3.33 15.68
C HIS A 83 12.88 -3.21 17.18
N PHE A 84 11.99 -2.30 17.57
CA PHE A 84 11.64 -2.05 18.97
C PHE A 84 10.13 -1.86 19.13
N VAL A 85 9.64 -2.16 20.33
CA VAL A 85 8.24 -1.94 20.73
C VAL A 85 8.19 -1.50 22.20
N PRO A 86 7.16 -0.74 22.60
CA PRO A 86 6.91 -0.45 24.00
C PRO A 86 6.46 -1.73 24.70
N TYR A 87 7.01 -2.00 25.87
CA TYR A 87 6.55 -3.03 26.77
C TYR A 87 6.76 -2.54 28.20
N LYS A 88 5.65 -2.32 28.91
CA LYS A 88 5.63 -1.59 30.18
C LYS A 88 6.28 -0.21 29.99
N GLU A 89 7.04 0.27 30.95
CA GLU A 89 7.69 1.58 30.91
C GLU A 89 9.00 1.60 30.10
N GLN A 90 9.24 0.61 29.24
CA GLN A 90 10.50 0.46 28.50
C GLN A 90 10.28 0.21 27.00
N MET A 91 11.26 0.63 26.20
CA MET A 91 11.38 0.20 24.80
C MET A 91 12.30 -1.01 24.74
N ILE A 92 11.79 -2.13 24.24
CA ILE A 92 12.55 -3.37 24.12
C ILE A 92 12.75 -3.77 22.66
N ARG A 93 13.83 -4.51 22.40
CA ARG A 93 14.12 -5.06 21.07
C ARG A 93 13.23 -6.28 20.82
N ILE A 94 12.72 -6.41 19.60
CA ILE A 94 11.94 -7.57 19.17
C ILE A 94 12.83 -8.67 18.56
N SER A 95 12.32 -9.89 18.52
CA SER A 95 12.87 -10.99 17.73
C SER A 95 12.88 -10.65 16.23
N PHE A 96 13.88 -11.14 15.50
CA PHE A 96 13.93 -11.03 14.03
C PHE A 96 13.06 -12.09 13.33
N GLU A 97 12.59 -13.10 14.06
CA GLU A 97 11.82 -14.22 13.53
C GLU A 97 10.44 -13.78 13.02
N LYS A 98 9.92 -14.50 12.04
CA LYS A 98 8.58 -14.30 11.46
C LYS A 98 7.51 -14.88 12.40
N PHE A 99 7.34 -14.30 13.59
CA PHE A 99 6.32 -14.72 14.54
C PHE A 99 4.94 -14.10 14.28
N ALA A 100 4.92 -12.88 13.77
CA ALA A 100 3.71 -12.14 13.41
C ALA A 100 3.92 -11.39 12.08
N LEU A 101 2.82 -11.12 11.40
CA LEU A 101 2.75 -10.27 10.21
C LEU A 101 2.00 -8.97 10.54
N ILE A 102 2.14 -7.98 9.67
CA ILE A 102 1.46 -6.69 9.84
C ILE A 102 -0.07 -6.83 9.78
N SER A 103 -0.59 -7.85 9.10
CA SER A 103 -2.01 -8.23 9.16
C SER A 103 -2.49 -8.53 10.59
N ASP A 104 -1.64 -9.11 11.46
CA ASP A 104 -2.01 -9.35 12.86
C ASP A 104 -2.20 -8.02 13.60
N VAL A 105 -1.34 -7.03 13.33
CA VAL A 105 -1.46 -5.67 13.87
C VAL A 105 -2.74 -5.00 13.37
N HIS A 106 -3.00 -5.06 12.07
CA HIS A 106 -4.22 -4.47 11.49
C HIS A 106 -5.50 -5.16 11.96
N ARG A 107 -5.46 -6.48 12.18
CA ARG A 107 -6.59 -7.23 12.72
C ARG A 107 -6.89 -6.86 14.18
N ILE A 108 -5.84 -6.68 14.99
CA ILE A 108 -5.94 -6.23 16.39
C ILE A 108 -6.48 -4.81 16.49
N LEU A 109 -6.06 -3.92 15.59
CA LEU A 109 -6.50 -2.52 15.53
C LEU A 109 -7.82 -2.31 14.78
N GLU A 110 -8.46 -3.40 14.33
CA GLU A 110 -9.72 -3.37 13.58
C GLU A 110 -9.65 -2.58 12.25
N ASN A 111 -8.43 -2.41 11.70
CA ASN A 111 -8.24 -1.84 10.36
C ASN A 111 -8.71 -2.81 9.27
N ILE A 112 -8.71 -4.12 9.57
CA ILE A 112 -9.21 -5.18 8.69
C ILE A 112 -10.08 -6.15 9.50
N SER A 113 -11.08 -6.70 8.83
CA SER A 113 -11.86 -7.85 9.28
C SER A 113 -11.08 -9.16 9.15
N GLU A 114 -11.65 -10.25 9.66
CA GLU A 114 -11.07 -11.59 9.50
C GLU A 114 -11.12 -12.07 8.04
N ASP A 115 -12.15 -11.70 7.29
CA ASP A 115 -12.31 -12.06 5.87
C ASP A 115 -11.31 -11.31 4.98
N GLU A 116 -10.96 -10.08 5.34
CA GLU A 116 -9.95 -9.27 4.64
C GLU A 116 -8.51 -9.75 4.92
N TYR A 117 -8.29 -10.52 5.99
CA TYR A 117 -7.03 -11.21 6.26
C TYR A 117 -6.90 -12.42 5.32
N THR A 118 -6.67 -12.16 4.03
CA THR A 118 -6.71 -13.18 2.97
C THR A 118 -5.43 -14.04 2.86
N THR A 119 -4.34 -13.65 3.52
CA THR A 119 -3.06 -14.36 3.45
C THR A 119 -2.89 -15.40 4.56
N ASP A 120 -1.97 -16.33 4.36
CA ASP A 120 -1.55 -17.26 5.41
C ASP A 120 -0.96 -16.49 6.61
N THR A 121 -1.28 -16.95 7.82
CA THR A 121 -0.73 -16.43 9.07
C THR A 121 0.71 -16.92 9.26
N ALA A 122 1.49 -16.22 10.08
CA ALA A 122 2.91 -16.56 10.29
C ALA A 122 3.13 -17.99 10.83
N ASP A 123 2.17 -18.51 11.59
CA ASP A 123 2.20 -19.83 12.23
C ASP A 123 1.18 -20.82 11.63
N ASN A 124 0.48 -20.44 10.54
CA ASN A 124 -0.60 -21.20 9.91
C ASN A 124 -1.79 -21.51 10.84
N ARG A 125 -1.97 -20.78 11.94
CA ARG A 125 -3.17 -20.84 12.79
C ARG A 125 -4.27 -19.92 12.26
N THR A 126 -5.38 -19.83 13.00
CA THR A 126 -6.54 -19.03 12.60
C THR A 126 -6.22 -17.54 12.57
N LYS A 127 -7.15 -16.78 11.97
CA LYS A 127 -7.09 -15.31 11.84
C LYS A 127 -7.95 -14.62 12.91
N SER A 128 -8.36 -15.38 13.93
CA SER A 128 -9.07 -14.85 15.10
C SER A 128 -8.21 -13.82 15.84
N LEU A 129 -8.87 -12.93 16.58
CA LEU A 129 -8.18 -11.93 17.40
C LEU A 129 -7.24 -12.60 18.42
N GLU A 130 -7.69 -13.68 19.05
CA GLU A 130 -6.92 -14.45 20.03
C GLU A 130 -5.61 -14.98 19.44
N ASP A 131 -5.66 -15.58 18.25
CA ASP A 131 -4.45 -16.09 17.58
C ASP A 131 -3.55 -14.93 17.08
N CYS A 132 -4.12 -13.78 16.67
CA CYS A 132 -3.33 -12.59 16.34
C CYS A 132 -2.56 -12.06 17.56
N TYR A 133 -3.23 -11.97 18.73
CA TYR A 133 -2.58 -11.58 19.98
C TYR A 133 -1.48 -12.58 20.38
N SER A 134 -1.73 -13.88 20.23
CA SER A 134 -0.74 -14.92 20.51
C SER A 134 0.50 -14.79 19.64
N ARG A 135 0.34 -14.56 18.32
CA ARG A 135 1.45 -14.27 17.41
C ARG A 135 2.20 -13.00 17.79
N LEU A 136 1.50 -11.92 18.13
CA LEU A 136 2.12 -10.65 18.49
C LEU A 136 2.93 -10.76 19.79
N ALA A 137 2.48 -11.52 20.80
CA ALA A 137 3.23 -11.77 22.03
C ALA A 137 4.61 -12.40 21.77
N ARG A 138 4.67 -13.32 20.79
CA ARG A 138 5.90 -14.05 20.45
C ARG A 138 6.99 -13.15 19.89
N ILE A 139 6.68 -11.96 19.36
CA ILE A 139 7.71 -11.03 18.84
C ILE A 139 8.65 -10.56 19.95
N ILE A 140 8.22 -10.58 21.21
CA ILE A 140 9.04 -10.28 22.39
C ILE A 140 9.35 -11.55 23.22
N CYS A 141 9.26 -12.71 22.59
CA CYS A 141 9.55 -14.03 23.18
C CYS A 141 8.65 -14.38 24.39
N LEU A 142 7.43 -13.85 24.42
CA LEU A 142 6.42 -14.20 25.43
C LEU A 142 5.31 -15.06 24.83
N ASP A 143 4.70 -15.86 25.69
CA ASP A 143 3.41 -16.50 25.43
C ASP A 143 2.26 -15.57 25.89
N ILE A 144 1.05 -15.82 25.37
CA ILE A 144 -0.11 -14.94 25.59
C ILE A 144 -0.54 -14.89 27.06
N GLU A 145 -0.22 -15.91 27.86
CA GLU A 145 -0.52 -15.98 29.29
C GLU A 145 0.35 -15.02 30.13
N LEU A 146 1.45 -14.51 29.56
CA LEU A 146 2.44 -13.67 30.26
C LEU A 146 2.34 -12.19 29.92
N ILE A 147 1.40 -11.79 29.07
CA ILE A 147 1.22 -10.41 28.61
C ILE A 147 -0.27 -10.07 28.50
N SER A 148 -0.65 -8.87 28.89
CA SER A 148 -2.04 -8.42 28.78
C SER A 148 -2.41 -8.01 27.35
N LYS A 149 -3.69 -8.14 26.99
CA LYS A 149 -4.21 -7.60 25.71
C LYS A 149 -3.98 -6.09 25.60
N GLN A 150 -3.95 -5.35 26.72
CA GLN A 150 -3.66 -3.91 26.70
C GLN A 150 -2.23 -3.62 26.25
N GLU A 151 -1.24 -4.31 26.83
CA GLU A 151 0.17 -4.16 26.41
C GLU A 151 0.33 -4.52 24.92
N LEU A 152 -0.33 -5.59 24.45
CA LEU A 152 -0.32 -5.96 23.03
C LEU A 152 -1.00 -4.92 22.13
N ASN A 153 -2.07 -4.27 22.59
CA ASN A 153 -2.70 -3.16 21.87
C ASN A 153 -1.77 -1.94 21.76
N GLU A 154 -1.02 -1.64 22.81
CA GLU A 154 -0.02 -0.56 22.79
C GLU A 154 1.12 -0.88 21.82
N MET A 155 1.60 -2.13 21.81
CA MET A 155 2.56 -2.61 20.81
C MET A 155 2.01 -2.51 19.39
N ALA A 156 0.78 -2.97 19.14
CA ALA A 156 0.15 -2.91 17.83
C ALA A 156 0.02 -1.47 17.32
N LYS A 157 -0.47 -0.55 18.17
CA LYS A 157 -0.54 0.88 17.85
C LYS A 157 0.83 1.45 17.51
N PHE A 158 1.86 1.13 18.29
CA PHE A 158 3.22 1.59 18.02
C PHE A 158 3.76 1.09 16.68
N ILE A 159 3.58 -0.20 16.38
CA ILE A 159 4.04 -0.79 15.11
C ILE A 159 3.32 -0.14 13.93
N TYR A 160 2.01 0.05 14.04
CA TYR A 160 1.22 0.72 13.01
C TYR A 160 1.67 2.17 12.79
N GLU A 161 1.93 2.93 13.87
CA GLU A 161 2.51 4.27 13.76
C GLU A 161 3.87 4.25 13.04
N LYS A 162 4.73 3.26 13.31
CA LYS A 162 6.00 3.08 12.57
C LYS A 162 5.79 2.77 11.09
N GLN A 163 4.78 1.99 10.75
CA GLN A 163 4.43 1.76 9.34
C GLN A 163 3.97 3.06 8.66
N LEU A 164 3.13 3.86 9.33
CA LEU A 164 2.70 5.16 8.81
C LEU A 164 3.86 6.16 8.68
N GLU A 165 4.84 6.14 9.59
CA GLU A 165 6.07 6.95 9.48
C GLU A 165 6.87 6.60 8.22
N ILE A 166 7.07 5.29 7.93
CA ILE A 166 7.75 4.82 6.71
C ILE A 166 7.01 5.36 5.47
N ILE A 167 5.70 5.13 5.41
CA ILE A 167 4.89 5.53 4.25
C ILE A 167 4.89 7.05 4.07
N SER A 168 4.70 7.81 5.15
CA SER A 168 4.66 9.27 5.08
C SER A 168 5.98 9.85 4.59
N LYS A 169 7.12 9.28 5.01
CA LYS A 169 8.44 9.70 4.55
C LYS A 169 8.62 9.45 3.05
N GLU A 170 8.26 8.27 2.57
CA GLU A 170 8.34 7.93 1.15
C GLU A 170 7.45 8.84 0.30
N ILE A 171 6.23 9.13 0.76
CA ILE A 171 5.33 10.09 0.10
C ILE A 171 5.95 11.48 0.04
N GLN A 172 6.57 11.96 1.13
CA GLN A 172 7.22 13.27 1.15
C GLN A 172 8.38 13.36 0.16
N GLU A 173 9.26 12.36 0.09
CA GLU A 173 10.39 12.34 -0.85
C GLU A 173 9.92 12.24 -2.30
N PHE A 174 8.93 11.37 -2.57
CA PHE A 174 8.27 11.30 -3.88
C PHE A 174 7.69 12.65 -4.29
N TYR A 175 6.86 13.24 -3.43
CA TYR A 175 6.12 14.46 -3.73
C TYR A 175 7.07 15.64 -3.96
N LYS A 176 8.11 15.78 -3.12
CA LYS A 176 9.16 16.80 -3.30
C LYS A 176 9.89 16.65 -4.63
N SER A 177 10.28 15.43 -5.00
CA SER A 177 10.93 15.17 -6.30
C SER A 177 10.00 15.49 -7.47
N LEU A 178 8.73 15.09 -7.36
CA LEU A 178 7.70 15.32 -8.36
C LEU A 178 7.47 16.82 -8.60
N THR A 179 7.28 17.62 -7.55
CA THR A 179 6.97 19.05 -7.70
C THR A 179 8.16 19.87 -8.21
N ILE A 180 9.40 19.45 -7.91
CA ILE A 180 10.59 20.05 -8.54
C ILE A 180 10.60 19.79 -10.04
N ARG A 181 10.23 18.57 -10.46
CA ARG A 181 10.22 18.17 -11.87
C ARG A 181 9.01 18.76 -12.62
N ILE A 182 7.86 18.85 -11.94
CA ILE A 182 6.55 19.19 -12.50
C ILE A 182 5.79 20.06 -11.47
N PRO A 183 6.04 21.39 -11.47
CA PRO A 183 5.47 22.31 -10.48
C PRO A 183 3.94 22.36 -10.45
N GLU A 184 3.27 21.93 -11.52
CA GLU A 184 1.81 21.86 -11.60
C GLU A 184 1.19 20.94 -10.54
N PHE A 185 1.94 19.98 -9.99
CA PHE A 185 1.48 19.14 -8.88
C PHE A 185 1.47 19.86 -7.53
N GLU A 186 2.10 21.03 -7.39
CA GLU A 186 2.09 21.79 -6.15
C GLU A 186 0.75 22.56 -5.96
N LEU A 187 0.06 22.84 -7.06
CA LEU A 187 -1.20 23.59 -7.08
C LEU A 187 -2.39 22.65 -6.82
N GLU A 188 -2.79 22.53 -5.55
CA GLU A 188 -3.93 21.69 -5.12
C GLU A 188 -3.86 20.24 -5.63
N PRO A 189 -2.83 19.45 -5.23
CA PRO A 189 -2.67 18.08 -5.71
C PRO A 189 -3.91 17.24 -5.41
N LEU A 190 -4.45 16.58 -6.44
CA LEU A 190 -5.43 15.53 -6.27
C LEU A 190 -4.73 14.18 -6.07
N PHE A 191 -5.00 13.56 -4.92
CA PHE A 191 -4.57 12.20 -4.61
C PHE A 191 -5.73 11.25 -4.83
N VAL A 192 -5.49 10.20 -5.61
CA VAL A 192 -6.46 9.13 -5.85
C VAL A 192 -5.93 7.87 -5.20
N ILE A 193 -6.73 7.21 -4.38
CA ILE A 193 -6.31 6.01 -3.65
C ILE A 193 -7.16 4.80 -4.07
N THR A 194 -6.54 3.63 -4.13
CA THR A 194 -7.20 2.35 -4.44
C THR A 194 -6.48 1.19 -3.74
N GLY A 195 -7.18 0.07 -3.61
CA GLY A 195 -6.62 -1.18 -3.11
C GLY A 195 -6.87 -1.41 -1.62
N LEU A 196 -6.71 -2.66 -1.20
CA LEU A 196 -7.11 -3.20 0.11
C LEU A 196 -6.70 -2.33 1.30
N SER A 197 -5.52 -1.71 1.25
CA SER A 197 -4.94 -1.00 2.39
C SER A 197 -4.93 0.52 2.24
N SER A 198 -5.57 1.03 1.19
CA SER A 198 -5.54 2.45 0.84
C SER A 198 -6.11 3.36 1.93
N ASP A 199 -7.27 3.02 2.49
CA ASP A 199 -7.93 3.87 3.48
C ASP A 199 -7.20 3.92 4.83
N PHE A 200 -6.68 2.80 5.33
CA PHE A 200 -5.99 2.81 6.61
C PHE A 200 -4.49 3.12 6.50
N LEU A 201 -3.84 2.92 5.36
CA LEU A 201 -2.43 3.31 5.18
C LEU A 201 -2.28 4.68 4.50
N ILE A 202 -2.82 4.82 3.29
CA ILE A 202 -2.54 5.98 2.44
C ILE A 202 -3.32 7.21 2.90
N ARG A 203 -4.63 7.10 3.08
CA ARG A 203 -5.44 8.24 3.54
C ARG A 203 -4.92 8.76 4.87
N LYS A 204 -4.63 7.87 5.83
CA LYS A 204 -4.03 8.23 7.13
C LYS A 204 -2.68 8.92 6.99
N SER A 205 -1.80 8.45 6.12
CA SER A 205 -0.51 9.11 5.87
C SER A 205 -0.68 10.47 5.21
N LEU A 206 -1.54 10.60 4.20
CA LEU A 206 -1.83 11.87 3.53
C LEU A 206 -2.46 12.90 4.49
N ASP A 207 -3.41 12.47 5.33
CA ASP A 207 -4.02 13.31 6.38
C ASP A 207 -2.95 13.84 7.35
N LYS A 208 -2.02 12.98 7.80
CA LYS A 208 -0.89 13.37 8.66
C LYS A 208 0.06 14.38 8.01
N LEU A 209 0.20 14.31 6.69
CA LEU A 209 0.99 15.24 5.91
C LEU A 209 0.25 16.57 5.60
N GLY A 210 -1.03 16.68 5.97
CA GLY A 210 -1.84 17.87 5.76
C GLY A 210 -2.46 17.97 4.37
N PHE A 211 -2.48 16.88 3.60
CA PHE A 211 -3.18 16.84 2.31
C PHE A 211 -4.66 16.57 2.52
N ALA A 212 -5.52 17.33 1.84
CA ALA A 212 -6.98 17.26 2.02
C ALA A 212 -7.74 16.77 0.78
N ASN A 213 -7.17 16.91 -0.43
CA ASN A 213 -7.84 16.55 -1.68
C ASN A 213 -7.57 15.07 -2.04
N ILE A 214 -8.27 14.17 -1.34
CA ILE A 214 -8.07 12.72 -1.41
C ILE A 214 -9.38 12.04 -1.82
N GLU A 215 -9.40 11.46 -3.02
CA GLU A 215 -10.55 10.74 -3.58
C GLU A 215 -10.27 9.25 -3.75
N SER A 216 -11.31 8.42 -3.68
CA SER A 216 -11.17 6.98 -4.00
C SER A 216 -11.31 6.75 -5.50
N TYR A 217 -10.58 5.75 -6.00
CA TYR A 217 -10.67 5.32 -7.39
C TYR A 217 -12.09 4.90 -7.76
N GLU A 218 -12.75 4.13 -6.89
CA GLU A 218 -14.16 3.75 -7.05
C GLU A 218 -15.08 4.96 -7.24
N ARG A 219 -14.93 6.03 -6.45
CA ARG A 219 -15.80 7.21 -6.56
C ARG A 219 -15.63 7.94 -7.89
N ILE A 220 -14.41 7.98 -8.43
CA ILE A 220 -14.11 8.65 -9.70
C ILE A 220 -14.59 7.81 -10.89
N THR A 221 -14.39 6.49 -10.82
CA THR A 221 -14.56 5.58 -11.96
C THR A 221 -15.87 4.79 -11.96
N ASN A 222 -16.56 4.74 -10.82
CA ASN A 222 -17.66 3.82 -10.52
C ASN A 222 -17.28 2.33 -10.62
N ILE A 223 -16.00 1.99 -10.47
CA ILE A 223 -15.53 0.60 -10.40
C ILE A 223 -15.28 0.25 -8.93
N PRO A 224 -15.94 -0.77 -8.38
CA PRO A 224 -15.69 -1.18 -7.01
C PRO A 224 -14.23 -1.54 -6.74
N ASP A 225 -13.65 -1.05 -5.64
CA ASP A 225 -12.24 -1.29 -5.29
C ASP A 225 -11.95 -2.78 -5.01
N ASN A 226 -12.98 -3.57 -4.72
CA ASN A 226 -12.88 -5.02 -4.48
C ASN A 226 -12.91 -5.87 -5.77
N VAL A 227 -13.26 -5.29 -6.92
CA VAL A 227 -13.08 -5.92 -8.22
C VAL A 227 -11.61 -5.77 -8.58
N SER A 228 -11.00 -6.79 -9.19
CA SER A 228 -9.61 -6.70 -9.66
C SER A 228 -9.47 -5.50 -10.60
N SER A 229 -9.03 -4.38 -10.03
CA SER A 229 -8.95 -3.07 -10.69
C SER A 229 -8.11 -3.20 -11.94
N SER A 230 -7.05 -4.01 -11.91
CA SER A 230 -6.21 -4.31 -13.06
C SER A 230 -6.96 -5.04 -14.19
N ALA A 231 -7.73 -6.10 -13.91
CA ALA A 231 -8.46 -6.82 -14.96
C ALA A 231 -9.54 -5.95 -15.62
N PHE A 232 -10.29 -5.19 -14.82
CA PHE A 232 -11.29 -4.26 -15.34
C PHE A 232 -10.62 -3.09 -16.08
N ALA A 233 -9.58 -2.49 -15.50
CA ALA A 233 -8.87 -1.37 -16.09
C ALA A 233 -8.17 -1.73 -17.40
N VAL A 234 -7.68 -2.97 -17.56
CA VAL A 234 -7.18 -3.45 -18.86
C VAL A 234 -8.29 -3.39 -19.92
N ALA A 235 -9.48 -3.89 -19.61
CA ALA A 235 -10.61 -3.87 -20.55
C ALA A 235 -11.09 -2.44 -20.84
N GLY A 236 -11.21 -1.61 -19.79
CA GLY A 236 -11.63 -0.22 -19.89
C GLY A 236 -10.63 0.65 -20.67
N ALA A 237 -9.33 0.54 -20.37
CA ALA A 237 -8.28 1.28 -21.06
C ALA A 237 -8.23 0.90 -22.55
N LEU A 238 -8.37 -0.39 -22.86
CA LEU A 238 -8.46 -0.85 -24.25
C LEU A 238 -9.70 -0.28 -24.96
N TYR A 239 -10.86 -0.27 -24.31
CA TYR A 239 -12.09 0.28 -24.87
C TYR A 239 -11.96 1.76 -25.24
N PHE A 240 -11.43 2.59 -24.33
CA PHE A 240 -11.22 4.01 -24.60
C PHE A 240 -10.15 4.25 -25.66
N GLN A 241 -9.07 3.46 -25.65
CA GLN A 241 -8.05 3.52 -26.70
C GLN A 241 -8.62 3.23 -28.09
N LEU A 242 -9.52 2.24 -28.21
CA LEU A 242 -10.19 1.90 -29.47
C LEU A 242 -11.18 2.98 -29.93
N LYS A 243 -11.84 3.68 -28.99
CA LYS A 243 -12.74 4.80 -29.32
C LYS A 243 -12.05 6.08 -29.78
N LYS A 244 -10.80 6.29 -29.38
CA LYS A 244 -9.98 7.46 -29.78
C LYS A 244 -9.36 7.31 -31.18
N LYS A 245 -9.41 6.12 -31.78
CA LYS A 245 -8.98 5.83 -33.16
C LYS A 245 -10.14 5.95 -34.13
#